data_AF-A0A5C1I5V9-F1
#
_entry.id   AF-A0A5C1I5V9-F1
#
_cell.length_a   1.000
_cell.length_b   1.000
_cell.length_c   1.000
_cell.angle_alpha   90.00
_cell.angle_beta   90.00
_cell.angle_gamma   90.00
#
_symmetry.space_group_name_H-M   'P 1'
#
loop_
_entity.id
_entity.type
_entity.pdbx_description
1 polymer ?
#
loop_
_entity_poly.entity_id
_entity_poly.type
_entity_poly.pdbx_seq_one_letter_code
_entity_poly.pdbx_strand_id
1 'polypeptide(L)'
;MKKQLLWGVLLLAAGFSSCRKDSFKPVNDESGKGKATKVNTGQPTYTYADLVLQPRQPGESFDTYKGVWSGAEVKMIGTPIWNQVAYPTLVNGIPGLDASYGVYSNGNMISSSVATGQDFFILSIGTIALPDLQAFQKDIDNYTKARDNYEKLGGQGQVPLASDYIKDSYTSGMGGYVTVTGKLIRVTTGSHWALASVSYPTPTPAAPTAPKFVGAVPDPTDNTIVYDVYGNNGNISITKIFKGGIEQGMSGGFGTGTYNLVSGTIYHVSVTIYRANGTSFVFNGNLDIS
;
A
#
# COMPACT_ATOMS: atom_id res chain seq x y z
N MET A 1 51.65 -3.22 6.40
CA MET A 1 50.26 -2.72 6.47
C MET A 1 49.26 -3.70 7.12
N LYS A 2 49.48 -5.03 7.12
CA LYS A 2 48.54 -6.01 7.71
C LYS A 2 48.49 -6.05 9.25
N LYS A 3 49.59 -5.72 9.95
CA LYS A 3 49.67 -5.78 11.42
C LYS A 3 48.95 -4.63 12.13
N GLN A 4 48.89 -3.44 11.53
CA GLN A 4 48.23 -2.26 12.12
C GLN A 4 46.70 -2.36 12.09
N LEU A 5 46.15 -3.05 11.09
CA LEU A 5 44.70 -3.30 10.98
C LEU A 5 44.20 -4.28 12.05
N LEU A 6 45.03 -5.27 12.42
CA LEU A 6 44.72 -6.24 13.47
C LEU A 6 44.65 -5.60 14.87
N TRP A 7 45.53 -4.65 15.15
CA TRP A 7 45.51 -3.87 16.41
C TRP A 7 44.29 -2.92 16.49
N GLY A 8 43.87 -2.35 15.36
CA GLY A 8 42.66 -1.52 15.30
C GLY A 8 41.38 -2.30 15.60
N VAL A 9 41.28 -3.55 15.14
CA VAL A 9 40.12 -4.42 15.40
C VAL A 9 40.08 -4.91 16.86
N LEU A 10 41.25 -5.17 17.47
CA LEU A 10 41.37 -5.57 18.88
C LEU A 10 40.95 -4.45 19.85
N LEU A 11 41.27 -3.19 19.54
CA LEU A 11 40.83 -2.03 20.33
C LEU A 11 39.32 -1.76 20.21
N LEU A 12 38.72 -2.04 19.05
CA LEU A 12 37.27 -1.97 18.85
C LEU A 12 36.52 -3.05 19.65
N ALA A 13 37.03 -4.29 19.70
CA ALA A 13 36.42 -5.37 20.49
C ALA A 13 36.45 -5.09 22.01
N ALA A 14 37.53 -4.48 22.51
CA ALA A 14 37.60 -4.07 23.91
C ALA A 14 36.57 -2.99 24.26
N GLY A 15 36.32 -2.02 23.36
CA GLY A 15 35.31 -0.96 23.54
C GLY A 15 33.86 -1.44 23.61
N PHE A 16 33.52 -2.58 23.01
CA PHE A 16 32.16 -3.16 23.11
C PHE A 16 31.97 -4.11 24.30
N SER A 17 33.05 -4.60 24.92
CA SER A 17 32.98 -5.40 26.15
C SER A 17 32.69 -4.58 27.42
N SER A 18 32.93 -3.25 27.40
CA SER A 18 32.66 -2.34 28.53
C SER A 18 31.20 -1.92 28.66
N CYS A 19 30.30 -2.40 27.80
CA CYS A 19 28.85 -2.27 27.97
C CYS A 19 28.19 -3.59 28.44
N ARG A 20 28.88 -4.38 29.27
CA ARG A 20 28.15 -5.28 30.19
C ARG A 20 27.48 -4.42 31.26
N LYS A 21 26.31 -3.89 30.88
CA LYS A 21 25.34 -3.26 31.78
C LYS A 21 25.13 -4.21 32.95
N ASP A 22 25.40 -3.70 34.14
CA ASP A 22 25.10 -4.32 35.42
C ASP A 22 23.79 -5.11 35.34
N SER A 23 23.92 -6.39 35.66
CA SER A 23 22.84 -7.29 36.01
C SER A 23 22.04 -6.66 37.16
N PHE A 24 21.00 -5.91 36.81
CA PHE A 24 20.01 -5.46 37.76
C PHE A 24 19.28 -6.68 38.30
N LYS A 25 19.52 -6.92 39.59
CA LYS A 25 18.70 -7.77 40.47
C LYS A 25 17.21 -7.51 40.21
N PRO A 26 16.34 -8.54 40.23
CA PRO A 26 14.92 -8.31 40.19
C PRO A 26 14.53 -7.51 41.45
N VAL A 27 14.14 -6.25 41.24
CA VAL A 27 13.50 -5.46 42.29
C VAL A 27 12.07 -5.99 42.37
N ASN A 28 11.77 -6.69 43.46
CA ASN A 28 10.42 -6.95 43.90
C ASN A 28 9.80 -5.59 44.25
N ASP A 29 9.12 -4.97 43.28
CA ASP A 29 8.33 -3.77 43.51
C ASP A 29 6.89 -4.19 43.77
N GLU A 30 6.63 -4.61 45.02
CA GLU A 30 5.28 -4.66 45.57
C GLU A 30 4.77 -3.23 45.75
N SER A 31 4.21 -2.64 44.68
CA SER A 31 3.32 -1.49 44.81
C SER A 31 1.90 -1.88 44.42
N GLY A 32 1.11 -2.19 45.46
CA GLY A 32 -0.32 -2.41 45.38
C GLY A 32 -1.03 -1.16 44.88
N LYS A 33 -1.48 -1.23 43.62
CA LYS A 33 -2.71 -0.65 43.05
C LYS A 33 -2.73 -1.07 41.59
N GLY A 34 -3.77 -1.80 41.19
CA GLY A 34 -3.88 -2.53 39.93
C GLY A 34 -3.36 -1.76 38.72
N LYS A 35 -2.12 -2.07 38.33
CA LYS A 35 -1.68 -1.84 36.95
C LYS A 35 -2.41 -2.90 36.14
N ALA A 36 -3.48 -2.48 35.46
CA ALA A 36 -4.01 -3.24 34.34
C ALA A 36 -2.80 -3.66 33.51
N THR A 37 -2.55 -4.96 33.44
CA THR A 37 -1.56 -5.55 32.55
C THR A 37 -1.85 -4.89 31.21
N LYS A 38 -0.94 -4.03 30.73
CA LYS A 38 -0.99 -3.57 29.35
C LYS A 38 -0.81 -4.85 28.56
N VAL A 39 -1.92 -5.48 28.21
CA VAL A 39 -1.96 -6.53 27.22
C VAL A 39 -1.26 -5.89 26.04
N ASN A 40 -0.18 -6.52 25.60
CA ASN A 40 0.43 -6.19 24.33
C ASN A 40 -0.64 -6.55 23.30
N THR A 41 -1.61 -5.66 23.11
CA THR A 41 -2.51 -5.66 21.96
C THR A 41 -1.55 -5.71 20.80
N GLY A 42 -1.54 -6.84 20.10
CA GLY A 42 -0.55 -7.10 19.06
C GLY A 42 -0.41 -5.82 18.25
N GLN A 43 0.82 -5.30 18.13
CA GLN A 43 1.07 -4.17 17.25
C GLN A 43 0.33 -4.45 15.95
N PRO A 44 -0.43 -3.49 15.39
CA PRO A 44 -1.09 -3.73 14.12
C PRO A 44 -0.03 -4.30 13.18
N THR A 45 -0.30 -5.49 12.64
CA THR A 45 0.65 -6.25 11.79
C THR A 45 0.90 -5.55 10.44
N TYR A 46 0.35 -4.35 10.30
CA TYR A 46 0.29 -3.54 9.11
C TYR A 46 0.89 -2.18 9.46
N THR A 47 1.96 -1.84 8.77
CA THR A 47 2.61 -0.54 8.86
C THR A 47 2.40 0.22 7.55
N TYR A 48 2.27 1.53 7.66
CA TYR A 48 2.39 2.44 6.53
C TYR A 48 3.46 3.48 6.84
N ALA A 49 4.06 4.01 5.78
CA ALA A 49 4.99 5.12 5.83
C ALA A 49 4.36 6.30 5.09
N ASP A 50 4.12 7.39 5.81
CA ASP A 50 3.64 8.63 5.21
C ASP A 50 4.64 9.10 4.15
N LEU A 51 4.09 9.49 3.01
CA LEU A 51 4.82 10.28 2.04
C LEU A 51 4.70 11.75 2.44
N VAL A 52 5.73 12.53 2.16
CA VAL A 52 5.81 13.96 2.45
C VAL A 52 5.95 14.70 1.13
N LEU A 53 4.99 15.60 0.86
CA LEU A 53 5.02 16.49 -0.30
C LEU A 53 6.28 17.37 -0.23
N GLN A 54 7.05 17.37 -1.31
CA GLN A 54 8.25 18.18 -1.43
C GLN A 54 7.90 19.55 -2.04
N PRO A 55 8.62 20.61 -1.65
CA PRO A 55 8.54 21.89 -2.34
C PRO A 55 8.91 21.71 -3.82
N ARG A 56 8.04 22.20 -4.71
CA ARG A 56 8.29 22.20 -6.16
C ARG A 56 9.49 23.09 -6.48
N GLN A 57 10.36 22.63 -7.36
CA GLN A 57 11.44 23.47 -7.89
C GLN A 57 10.88 24.45 -8.93
N PRO A 58 11.57 25.59 -9.17
CA PRO A 58 11.17 26.51 -10.23
C PRO A 58 11.05 25.80 -11.58
N GLY A 59 9.88 25.91 -12.22
CA GLY A 59 9.58 25.26 -13.50
C GLY A 59 8.95 23.87 -13.41
N GLU A 60 8.80 23.28 -12.23
CA GLU A 60 8.07 22.01 -12.05
C GLU A 60 6.56 22.24 -11.92
N SER A 61 5.79 21.52 -12.74
CA SER A 61 4.31 21.55 -12.73
C SER A 61 3.68 20.32 -12.07
N PHE A 62 4.49 19.44 -11.48
CA PHE A 62 4.04 18.18 -10.88
C PHE A 62 4.40 18.13 -9.39
N ASP A 63 3.61 17.37 -8.63
CA ASP A 63 3.91 17.10 -7.23
C ASP A 63 4.93 15.96 -7.12
N THR A 64 5.84 16.09 -6.16
CA THR A 64 6.77 15.03 -5.79
C THR A 64 6.62 14.76 -4.30
N TYR A 65 6.41 13.51 -3.95
CA TYR A 65 6.32 13.04 -2.58
C TYR A 65 7.50 12.14 -2.26
N LYS A 66 8.01 12.18 -1.03
CA LYS A 66 9.09 11.32 -0.56
C LYS A 66 8.72 10.61 0.73
N GLY A 67 9.18 9.38 0.89
CA GLY A 67 9.09 8.66 2.16
C GLY A 67 10.11 7.52 2.22
N VAL A 68 10.23 6.92 3.39
CA VAL A 68 11.14 5.79 3.62
C VAL A 68 10.32 4.52 3.73
N TRP A 69 10.56 3.56 2.84
CA TRP A 69 9.94 2.24 2.86
C TRP A 69 11.00 1.16 3.00
N SER A 70 10.89 0.34 4.03
CA SER A 70 11.87 -0.73 4.35
C SER A 70 13.34 -0.26 4.36
N GLY A 71 13.57 0.97 4.81
CA GLY A 71 14.91 1.57 4.90
C GLY A 71 15.43 2.23 3.63
N ALA A 72 14.68 2.17 2.51
CA ALA A 72 15.03 2.87 1.27
C ALA A 72 14.18 4.14 1.09
N GLU A 73 14.80 5.21 0.58
CA GLU A 73 14.08 6.42 0.21
C GLU A 73 13.39 6.25 -1.15
N VAL A 74 12.06 6.30 -1.13
CA VAL A 74 11.18 6.19 -2.30
C VAL A 74 10.61 7.56 -2.61
N LYS A 75 10.61 7.92 -3.90
CA LYS A 75 9.81 9.04 -4.43
C LYS A 75 8.58 8.54 -5.16
N MET A 76 7.53 9.32 -5.04
CA MET A 76 6.34 9.24 -5.87
C MET A 76 6.20 10.57 -6.60
N ILE A 77 6.01 10.53 -7.92
CA ILE A 77 5.88 11.71 -8.77
C ILE A 77 4.49 11.69 -9.42
N GLY A 78 3.88 12.87 -9.53
CA GLY A 78 2.57 13.06 -10.14
C GLY A 78 1.48 13.34 -9.12
N THR A 79 0.23 13.24 -9.59
CA THR A 79 -0.96 13.50 -8.78
C THR A 79 -1.79 12.22 -8.73
N PRO A 80 -1.50 11.31 -7.77
CA PRO A 80 -2.26 10.09 -7.66
C PRO A 80 -3.74 10.41 -7.41
N ILE A 81 -4.59 9.50 -7.86
CA ILE A 81 -6.04 9.62 -7.68
C ILE A 81 -6.56 8.47 -6.84
N TRP A 82 -7.82 8.57 -6.42
CA TRP A 82 -8.56 7.46 -5.84
C TRP A 82 -9.98 7.45 -6.40
N ASN A 83 -10.62 6.29 -6.37
CA ASN A 83 -12.00 6.17 -6.83
C ASN A 83 -12.96 6.82 -5.80
N GLN A 84 -13.31 8.09 -6.02
CA GLN A 84 -14.21 8.84 -5.14
C GLN A 84 -15.64 8.28 -5.10
N VAL A 85 -16.08 7.61 -6.16
CA VAL A 85 -17.42 7.00 -6.21
C VAL A 85 -17.47 5.76 -5.32
N ALA A 86 -16.43 4.92 -5.38
CA ALA A 86 -16.31 3.74 -4.54
C ALA A 86 -15.94 4.10 -3.09
N TYR A 87 -15.22 5.21 -2.88
CA TYR A 87 -14.74 5.64 -1.56
C TYR A 87 -15.09 7.12 -1.30
N PRO A 88 -16.37 7.44 -1.08
CA PRO A 88 -16.83 8.82 -0.89
C PRO A 88 -16.42 9.39 0.47
N THR A 89 -16.32 8.54 1.49
CA THR A 89 -15.88 8.93 2.84
C THR A 89 -14.39 8.73 2.98
N LEU A 90 -13.65 9.81 3.30
CA LEU A 90 -12.22 9.74 3.53
C LEU A 90 -11.90 9.01 4.84
N VAL A 91 -11.23 7.87 4.70
CA VAL A 91 -10.67 7.05 5.78
C VAL A 91 -9.27 6.58 5.39
N ASN A 92 -8.47 6.16 6.36
CA ASN A 92 -7.15 5.61 6.08
C ASN A 92 -7.25 4.29 5.31
N GLY A 93 -6.34 4.10 4.34
CA GLY A 93 -6.24 2.85 3.59
C GLY A 93 -7.01 2.82 2.27
N ILE A 94 -7.63 3.93 1.85
CA ILE A 94 -8.29 4.01 0.54
C ILE A 94 -7.23 3.74 -0.54
N PRO A 95 -7.47 2.82 -1.51
CA PRO A 95 -6.50 2.55 -2.56
C PRO A 95 -6.19 3.79 -3.41
N GLY A 96 -4.89 4.05 -3.60
CA GLY A 96 -4.40 5.05 -4.54
C GLY A 96 -4.12 4.44 -5.91
N LEU A 97 -4.13 5.30 -6.93
CA LEU A 97 -3.99 4.96 -8.35
C LEU A 97 -3.14 5.98 -9.10
N ASP A 98 -2.55 5.53 -10.21
CA ASP A 98 -1.81 6.32 -11.21
C ASP A 98 -0.58 7.06 -10.67
N ALA A 99 0.10 6.47 -9.68
CA ALA A 99 1.36 6.97 -9.17
C ALA A 99 2.56 6.48 -9.99
N SER A 100 3.54 7.37 -10.17
CA SER A 100 4.85 7.02 -10.72
C SER A 100 5.88 6.94 -9.60
N TYR A 101 6.65 5.84 -9.54
CA TYR A 101 7.59 5.59 -8.45
C TYR A 101 9.03 5.70 -8.90
N GLY A 102 9.91 6.07 -7.97
CA GLY A 102 11.35 6.05 -8.15
C GLY A 102 12.09 5.88 -6.82
N VAL A 103 13.39 5.66 -6.90
CA VAL A 103 14.28 5.55 -5.72
C VAL A 103 15.44 6.53 -5.87
N TYR A 104 15.94 7.05 -4.75
CA TYR A 104 17.06 8.02 -4.76
C TYR A 104 18.45 7.38 -4.63
N SER A 105 18.53 6.16 -4.10
CA SER A 105 19.81 5.49 -3.88
C SER A 105 20.22 4.65 -5.07
N ASN A 106 21.48 4.79 -5.47
CA ASN A 106 22.14 3.84 -6.38
C ASN A 106 22.09 2.43 -5.77
N GLY A 107 21.71 1.44 -6.57
CA GLY A 107 21.60 0.03 -6.16
C GLY A 107 20.20 -0.42 -5.72
N ASN A 108 19.19 0.46 -5.71
CA ASN A 108 17.80 0.06 -5.52
C ASN A 108 17.04 0.14 -6.84
N MET A 109 16.01 -0.68 -6.99
CA MET A 109 15.10 -0.66 -8.13
C MET A 109 13.66 -0.70 -7.63
N ILE A 110 12.78 0.07 -8.25
CA ILE A 110 11.35 -0.01 -7.98
C ILE A 110 10.60 -0.23 -9.29
N SER A 111 9.69 -1.20 -9.28
CA SER A 111 8.72 -1.42 -10.34
C SER A 111 7.33 -1.29 -9.75
N SER A 112 6.38 -0.82 -10.56
CA SER A 112 4.98 -0.67 -10.17
C SER A 112 4.05 -1.37 -11.14
N SER A 113 2.87 -1.72 -10.64
CA SER A 113 1.82 -2.37 -11.40
C SER A 113 0.46 -1.97 -10.83
N VAL A 114 -0.53 -1.83 -11.70
CA VAL A 114 -1.91 -1.60 -11.29
C VAL A 114 -2.67 -2.91 -11.33
N ALA A 115 -3.33 -3.27 -10.23
CA ALA A 115 -4.21 -4.43 -10.17
C ALA A 115 -5.47 -4.10 -9.37
N THR A 116 -6.63 -4.56 -9.84
CA THR A 116 -7.93 -4.39 -9.16
C THR A 116 -8.24 -2.95 -8.70
N GLY A 117 -7.78 -1.95 -9.45
CA GLY A 117 -7.99 -0.55 -9.10
C GLY A 117 -7.11 -0.05 -7.94
N GLN A 118 -5.94 -0.66 -7.73
CA GLN A 118 -4.94 -0.23 -6.76
C GLN A 118 -3.53 -0.26 -7.37
N ASP A 119 -2.69 0.68 -6.94
CA ASP A 119 -1.27 0.66 -7.29
C ASP A 119 -0.46 -0.18 -6.31
N PHE A 120 0.24 -1.17 -6.86
CA PHE A 120 1.22 -1.99 -6.16
C PHE A 120 2.62 -1.66 -6.65
N PHE A 121 3.60 -1.84 -5.78
CA PHE A 121 5.00 -1.71 -6.12
C PHE A 121 5.84 -2.84 -5.53
N ILE A 122 6.93 -3.12 -6.22
CA ILE A 122 8.00 -4.03 -5.81
C ILE A 122 9.27 -3.20 -5.73
N LEU A 123 9.87 -3.16 -4.55
CA LEU A 123 11.13 -2.48 -4.29
C LEU A 123 12.21 -3.54 -4.04
N SER A 124 13.20 -3.58 -4.91
CA SER A 124 14.42 -4.36 -4.73
C SER A 124 15.49 -3.46 -4.11
N ILE A 125 15.96 -3.85 -2.92
CA ILE A 125 16.95 -3.12 -2.13
C ILE A 125 18.27 -3.88 -2.24
N GLY A 126 19.32 -3.20 -2.73
CA GLY A 126 20.66 -3.76 -2.75
C GLY A 126 21.22 -3.85 -1.33
N THR A 127 21.64 -5.05 -0.91
CA THR A 127 22.27 -5.29 0.38
C THR A 127 23.73 -5.68 0.20
N ILE A 128 24.58 -5.17 1.10
CA ILE A 128 25.98 -5.58 1.18
C ILE A 128 26.12 -6.68 2.22
N ALA A 129 26.96 -7.67 1.92
CA ALA A 129 27.37 -8.64 2.93
C ALA A 129 28.22 -7.94 3.98
N LEU A 130 27.82 -8.02 5.25
CA LEU A 130 28.61 -7.47 6.35
C LEU A 130 29.50 -8.55 6.95
N PRO A 131 30.62 -8.18 7.61
CA PRO A 131 31.42 -9.15 8.34
C PRO A 131 30.60 -9.87 9.42
N ASP A 132 30.61 -11.20 9.44
CA ASP A 132 29.98 -11.99 10.51
C ASP A 132 30.94 -12.12 11.70
N LEU A 133 30.96 -11.08 12.54
CA LEU A 133 31.82 -11.03 13.72
C LEU A 133 31.45 -12.09 14.76
N GLN A 134 30.20 -12.55 14.80
CA GLN A 134 29.77 -13.59 15.74
C GLN A 134 30.29 -14.96 15.31
N ALA A 135 30.17 -15.30 14.03
CA ALA A 135 30.74 -16.52 13.49
C ALA A 135 32.27 -16.54 13.63
N PHE A 136 32.93 -15.40 13.40
CA PHE A 136 34.37 -15.26 13.61
C PHE A 136 34.75 -15.51 15.08
N GLN A 137 34.07 -14.85 16.02
CA GLN A 137 34.34 -15.03 17.45
C GLN A 137 34.13 -16.47 17.88
N LYS A 138 33.07 -17.12 17.39
CA LYS A 138 32.77 -18.53 17.69
C LYS A 138 33.88 -19.46 17.21
N ASP A 139 34.42 -19.23 16.01
CA ASP A 139 35.51 -20.06 15.47
C ASP A 139 36.83 -19.82 16.21
N ILE A 140 37.12 -18.60 16.67
CA ILE A 140 38.23 -18.31 17.59
C ILE A 140 38.06 -19.05 18.91
N ASP A 141 36.87 -19.02 19.51
CA ASP A 141 36.60 -19.69 20.77
C ASP A 141 36.77 -21.21 20.63
N ASN A 142 36.36 -21.78 19.50
CA ASN A 142 36.54 -23.19 19.19
C ASN A 142 38.03 -23.55 19.03
N TYR A 143 38.80 -22.73 18.32
CA TYR A 143 40.25 -22.89 18.21
C TYR A 143 40.93 -22.84 19.58
N THR A 144 40.59 -21.84 20.40
CA THR A 144 41.17 -21.66 21.74
C THR A 144 40.87 -22.87 22.62
N LYS A 145 39.63 -23.37 22.61
CA LYS A 145 39.26 -24.60 23.33
C LYS A 145 40.02 -25.84 22.84
N ALA A 146 40.20 -25.97 21.53
CA ALA A 146 40.97 -27.09 20.97
C ALA A 146 42.45 -27.02 21.41
N ARG A 147 43.02 -25.81 21.44
CA ARG A 147 44.39 -25.58 21.89
C ARG A 147 44.55 -25.87 23.38
N ASP A 148 43.65 -25.37 24.23
CA ASP A 148 43.67 -25.62 25.66
C ASP A 148 43.55 -27.12 25.98
N ASN A 149 42.72 -27.85 25.21
CA ASN A 149 42.59 -29.29 25.36
C ASN A 149 43.86 -30.04 24.94
N TYR A 150 44.50 -29.63 23.85
CA TYR A 150 45.80 -30.20 23.42
C TYR A 150 46.88 -29.99 24.50
N GLU A 151 46.94 -28.81 25.11
CA GLU A 151 47.91 -28.51 26.18
C GLU A 151 47.61 -29.28 27.48
N LYS A 152 46.33 -29.43 27.85
CA LYS A 152 45.92 -30.27 29.00
C LYS A 152 46.27 -31.74 28.84
N LEU A 153 46.33 -32.24 27.60
CA LEU A 153 46.76 -33.60 27.28
C LEU A 153 48.28 -33.73 27.18
N GLY A 154 49.05 -32.72 27.62
CA GLY A 154 50.51 -32.74 27.59
C GLY A 154 51.09 -32.65 26.18
N GLY A 155 50.33 -32.12 25.22
CA GLY A 155 50.76 -32.01 23.82
C GLY A 155 50.77 -33.35 23.08
N GLN A 156 49.97 -34.33 23.52
CA GLN A 156 49.80 -35.58 22.79
C GLN A 156 48.77 -35.43 21.67
N GLY A 157 49.13 -35.85 20.45
CA GLY A 157 48.26 -35.83 19.27
C GLY A 157 48.65 -34.79 18.21
N GLN A 158 47.75 -34.54 17.26
CA GLN A 158 47.96 -33.53 16.22
C GLN A 158 47.73 -32.13 16.78
N VAL A 159 48.68 -31.21 16.52
CA VAL A 159 48.56 -29.81 16.91
C VAL A 159 47.35 -29.19 16.19
N PRO A 160 46.39 -28.57 16.91
CA PRO A 160 45.31 -27.82 16.28
C PRO A 160 45.88 -26.63 15.52
N LEU A 161 45.66 -26.58 14.20
CA LEU A 161 46.09 -25.45 13.37
C LEU A 161 44.96 -24.42 13.30
N ALA A 162 45.30 -23.14 13.39
CA ALA A 162 44.29 -22.07 13.29
C ALA A 162 43.52 -22.11 11.95
N SER A 163 44.16 -22.57 10.87
CA SER A 163 43.54 -22.75 9.55
C SER A 163 42.40 -23.76 9.53
N ASP A 164 42.38 -24.70 10.47
CA ASP A 164 41.34 -25.75 10.53
C ASP A 164 40.04 -25.23 11.16
N TYR A 165 40.10 -24.06 11.82
CA TYR A 165 38.98 -23.46 12.55
C TYR A 165 38.60 -22.09 11.98
N ILE A 166 39.60 -21.29 11.59
CA ILE A 166 39.41 -19.94 11.09
C ILE A 166 39.28 -19.98 9.56
N LYS A 167 38.13 -19.53 9.07
CA LYS A 167 37.81 -19.45 7.64
C LYS A 167 38.48 -18.25 7.00
N ASP A 168 38.72 -18.34 5.69
CA ASP A 168 39.28 -17.23 4.90
C ASP A 168 38.34 -16.03 4.80
N SER A 169 37.02 -16.23 5.00
CA SER A 169 36.03 -15.15 4.98
C SER A 169 34.88 -15.41 5.94
N TYR A 170 34.49 -14.36 6.66
CA TYR A 170 33.33 -14.33 7.53
C TYR A 170 32.36 -13.26 7.04
N THR A 171 31.44 -13.64 6.17
CA THR A 171 30.39 -12.75 5.65
C THR A 171 29.04 -13.25 6.11
N SER A 172 28.26 -12.37 6.76
CA SER A 172 26.88 -12.67 7.15
C SER A 172 26.00 -12.50 5.91
N GLY A 173 25.46 -13.61 5.43
CA GLY A 173 24.54 -13.65 4.29
C GLY A 173 25.21 -13.49 2.92
N MET A 174 24.40 -13.68 1.88
CA MET A 174 24.73 -13.31 0.50
C MET A 174 24.40 -11.82 0.33
N GLY A 175 25.39 -11.01 -0.03
CA GLY A 175 25.11 -9.71 -0.65
C GLY A 175 24.25 -9.93 -1.90
N GLY A 176 23.23 -9.12 -2.10
CA GLY A 176 22.24 -9.38 -3.14
C GLY A 176 21.10 -8.36 -3.12
N TYR A 177 19.95 -8.74 -3.68
CA TYR A 177 18.75 -7.92 -3.63
C TYR A 177 17.74 -8.54 -2.67
N VAL A 178 17.25 -7.73 -1.73
CA VAL A 178 16.06 -8.06 -0.94
C VAL A 178 14.87 -7.36 -1.59
N THR A 179 13.84 -8.13 -1.90
CA THR A 179 12.61 -7.61 -2.50
C THR A 179 11.55 -7.42 -1.43
N VAL A 180 10.99 -6.22 -1.35
CA VAL A 180 9.84 -5.88 -0.52
C VAL A 180 8.71 -5.37 -1.40
N THR A 181 7.48 -5.63 -0.99
CA THR A 181 6.29 -5.20 -1.73
C THR A 181 5.46 -4.24 -0.91
N GLY A 182 4.71 -3.40 -1.59
CA GLY A 182 3.76 -2.52 -0.96
C GLY A 182 2.70 -2.04 -1.94
N LYS A 183 1.86 -1.15 -1.45
CA LYS A 183 0.81 -0.48 -2.23
C LYS A 183 0.69 0.98 -1.81
N LEU A 184 0.14 1.79 -2.70
CA LEU A 184 -0.22 3.16 -2.37
C LEU A 184 -1.59 3.21 -1.73
N ILE A 185 -1.68 3.94 -0.63
CA ILE A 185 -2.93 4.26 0.03
C ILE A 185 -3.07 5.76 0.23
N ARG A 186 -4.30 6.22 0.24
CA ARG A 186 -4.68 7.53 0.77
C ARG A 186 -4.86 7.42 2.29
N VAL A 187 -4.41 8.45 2.98
CA VAL A 187 -4.53 8.61 4.44
C VAL A 187 -5.10 9.98 4.77
N THR A 188 -5.65 10.11 5.98
CA THR A 188 -6.22 11.36 6.49
C THR A 188 -5.18 12.23 7.19
N THR A 189 -3.96 11.70 7.38
CA THR A 189 -2.81 12.37 8.01
C THR A 189 -1.74 12.74 6.98
N GLY A 190 -0.76 13.55 7.39
CA GLY A 190 0.42 13.87 6.56
C GLY A 190 0.06 14.56 5.25
N SER A 191 0.68 14.13 4.15
CA SER A 191 0.40 14.65 2.79
C SER A 191 -0.73 13.94 2.06
N HIS A 192 -1.54 13.17 2.79
CA HIS A 192 -2.64 12.34 2.32
C HIS A 192 -2.27 11.09 1.52
N TRP A 193 -0.99 10.82 1.31
CA TRP A 193 -0.51 9.63 0.62
C TRP A 193 0.52 8.88 1.46
N ALA A 194 0.45 7.56 1.43
CA ALA A 194 1.36 6.70 2.16
C ALA A 194 1.64 5.40 1.40
N LEU A 195 2.83 4.85 1.62
CA LEU A 195 3.17 3.49 1.19
C LEU A 195 2.81 2.54 2.32
N ALA A 196 2.09 1.46 2.01
CA ALA A 196 1.65 0.48 2.99
C ALA A 196 1.99 -0.93 2.56
N SER A 197 2.02 -1.86 3.51
CA SER A 197 2.13 -3.28 3.18
C SER A 197 0.96 -3.69 2.29
N VAL A 198 1.18 -4.66 1.40
CA VAL A 198 0.10 -5.18 0.53
C VAL A 198 -1.11 -5.64 1.34
N SER A 199 -0.85 -6.20 2.52
CA SER A 199 -1.84 -6.68 3.48
C SER A 199 -2.56 -5.59 4.29
N TYR A 200 -2.17 -4.32 4.17
CA TYR A 200 -2.83 -3.22 4.88
C TYR A 200 -4.32 -3.19 4.56
N PRO A 201 -5.23 -3.10 5.56
CA PRO A 201 -6.65 -3.17 5.31
C PRO A 201 -7.12 -2.01 4.43
N THR A 202 -7.85 -2.32 3.38
CA THR A 202 -8.54 -1.34 2.54
C THR A 202 -10.01 -1.29 2.94
N PRO A 203 -10.64 -0.11 3.01
CA PRO A 203 -12.07 -0.02 3.25
C PRO A 203 -12.85 -0.77 2.17
N THR A 204 -14.02 -1.29 2.53
CA THR A 204 -14.94 -1.90 1.57
C THR A 204 -15.45 -0.81 0.63
N PRO A 205 -15.39 -1.02 -0.70
CA PRO A 205 -15.96 -0.06 -1.64
C PRO A 205 -17.47 0.06 -1.42
N ALA A 206 -18.00 1.27 -1.53
CA ALA A 206 -19.42 1.53 -1.55
C ALA A 206 -20.07 0.73 -2.68
N ALA A 207 -21.22 0.12 -2.39
CA ALA A 207 -22.00 -0.55 -3.42
C ALA A 207 -22.40 0.48 -4.50
N PRO A 208 -22.40 0.10 -5.79
CA PRO A 208 -22.93 0.95 -6.84
C PRO A 208 -24.35 1.37 -6.48
N THR A 209 -24.66 2.67 -6.55
CA THR A 209 -26.02 3.12 -6.35
C THR A 209 -26.87 2.61 -7.51
N ALA A 210 -27.92 1.83 -7.18
CA ALA A 210 -28.86 1.37 -8.19
C ALA A 210 -29.49 2.58 -8.90
N PRO A 211 -29.60 2.58 -10.24
CA PRO A 211 -30.30 3.63 -10.96
C PRO A 211 -31.73 3.79 -10.45
N LYS A 212 -32.12 5.00 -10.10
CA LYS A 212 -33.47 5.29 -9.60
C LYS A 212 -34.38 5.61 -10.77
N PHE A 213 -35.65 5.27 -10.66
CA PHE A 213 -36.67 5.70 -11.61
C PHE A 213 -36.87 7.21 -11.51
N VAL A 214 -36.80 7.92 -12.63
CA VAL A 214 -36.93 9.39 -12.69
C VAL A 214 -38.12 9.86 -13.52
N GLY A 215 -38.88 8.92 -14.10
CA GLY A 215 -40.14 9.21 -14.77
C GLY A 215 -40.40 8.37 -16.02
N ALA A 216 -41.63 8.47 -16.51
CA ALA A 216 -42.10 7.80 -17.70
C ALA A 216 -42.24 8.83 -18.84
N VAL A 217 -41.47 8.65 -19.91
CA VAL A 217 -41.54 9.52 -21.09
C VAL A 217 -42.40 8.85 -22.16
N PRO A 218 -43.57 9.40 -22.52
CA PRO A 218 -44.39 8.84 -23.59
C PRO A 218 -43.74 9.07 -24.96
N ASP A 219 -43.89 8.12 -25.88
CA ASP A 219 -43.47 8.34 -27.27
C ASP A 219 -44.37 9.40 -27.92
N PRO A 220 -43.83 10.45 -28.56
CA PRO A 220 -44.64 11.47 -29.20
C PRO A 220 -45.42 10.96 -30.42
N THR A 221 -45.08 9.78 -30.94
CA THR A 221 -45.69 9.20 -32.14
C THR A 221 -46.56 7.97 -31.88
N ASP A 222 -46.47 7.36 -30.70
CA ASP A 222 -47.25 6.18 -30.30
C ASP A 222 -47.53 6.23 -28.79
N ASN A 223 -48.74 6.62 -28.42
CA ASN A 223 -49.15 6.74 -27.01
C ASN A 223 -49.23 5.40 -26.27
N THR A 224 -49.11 4.27 -26.96
CA THR A 224 -49.02 2.96 -26.32
C THR A 224 -47.61 2.64 -25.84
N ILE A 225 -46.61 3.44 -26.25
CA ILE A 225 -45.20 3.25 -25.91
C ILE A 225 -44.76 4.28 -24.86
N VAL A 226 -44.13 3.78 -23.81
CA VAL A 226 -43.56 4.58 -22.72
C VAL A 226 -42.12 4.15 -22.46
N TYR A 227 -41.26 5.13 -22.22
CA TYR A 227 -39.86 4.95 -21.88
C TYR A 227 -39.64 5.33 -20.42
N ASP A 228 -39.51 4.31 -19.57
CA ASP A 228 -39.15 4.52 -18.18
C ASP A 228 -37.66 4.85 -18.10
N VAL A 229 -37.36 6.07 -17.66
CA VAL A 229 -35.99 6.54 -17.53
C VAL A 229 -35.48 6.32 -16.12
N TYR A 230 -34.28 5.78 -16.01
CA TYR A 230 -33.56 5.59 -14.76
C TYR A 230 -32.22 6.28 -14.80
N GLY A 231 -31.80 6.82 -13.65
CA GLY A 231 -30.55 7.55 -13.56
C GLY A 231 -29.90 7.49 -12.20
N ASN A 232 -28.63 7.89 -12.18
CA ASN A 232 -27.84 8.07 -10.97
C ASN A 232 -27.00 9.34 -11.08
N ASN A 233 -26.80 10.04 -9.96
CA ASN A 233 -26.01 11.28 -9.88
C ASN A 233 -26.38 12.32 -10.97
N GLY A 234 -27.68 12.48 -11.24
CA GLY A 234 -28.19 13.45 -12.21
C GLY A 234 -28.03 13.05 -13.68
N ASN A 235 -27.50 11.86 -13.96
CA ASN A 235 -27.33 11.33 -15.31
C ASN A 235 -28.27 10.16 -15.56
N ILE A 236 -28.86 10.08 -16.74
CA ILE A 236 -29.70 8.97 -17.17
C ILE A 236 -28.77 7.85 -17.67
N SER A 237 -28.96 6.64 -17.14
CA SER A 237 -28.10 5.50 -17.42
C SER A 237 -28.84 4.31 -18.01
N ILE A 238 -30.16 4.20 -17.81
CA ILE A 238 -30.97 3.10 -18.30
C ILE A 238 -32.32 3.65 -18.78
N THR A 239 -32.85 3.06 -19.85
CA THR A 239 -34.21 3.30 -20.30
C THR A 239 -34.89 1.96 -20.55
N LYS A 240 -36.06 1.73 -19.95
CA LYS A 240 -36.89 0.56 -20.21
C LYS A 240 -38.06 0.93 -21.09
N ILE A 241 -38.42 0.05 -22.01
CA ILE A 241 -39.48 0.31 -22.99
C ILE A 241 -40.70 -0.53 -22.62
N PHE A 242 -41.84 0.12 -22.49
CA PHE A 242 -43.13 -0.51 -22.28
C PHE A 242 -44.03 -0.24 -23.48
N LYS A 243 -44.72 -1.29 -23.97
CA LYS A 243 -45.77 -1.15 -24.98
C LYS A 243 -47.05 -1.79 -24.48
N GLY A 244 -48.12 -1.01 -24.36
CA GLY A 244 -49.39 -1.47 -23.79
C GLY A 244 -49.26 -2.05 -22.37
N GLY A 245 -48.31 -1.51 -21.58
CA GLY A 245 -48.03 -1.97 -20.21
C GLY A 245 -47.09 -3.19 -20.10
N ILE A 246 -46.59 -3.73 -21.21
CA ILE A 246 -45.68 -4.89 -21.20
C ILE A 246 -44.26 -4.43 -21.50
N GLU A 247 -43.29 -4.80 -20.64
CA GLU A 247 -41.87 -4.53 -20.86
C GLU A 247 -41.38 -5.29 -22.10
N GLN A 248 -40.79 -4.56 -23.06
CA GLN A 248 -40.37 -5.10 -24.36
C GLN A 248 -38.92 -5.63 -24.36
N GLY A 249 -38.22 -5.57 -23.21
CA GLY A 249 -36.79 -5.85 -23.11
C GLY A 249 -35.92 -4.76 -23.77
N MET A 250 -34.59 -4.79 -23.54
CA MET A 250 -33.65 -3.77 -24.06
C MET A 250 -33.33 -3.89 -25.57
N SER A 251 -34.24 -4.42 -26.38
CA SER A 251 -34.02 -4.58 -27.82
C SER A 251 -34.17 -3.23 -28.53
N GLY A 252 -33.09 -2.44 -28.53
CA GLY A 252 -32.86 -1.37 -29.51
C GLY A 252 -33.20 0.06 -29.09
N GLY A 253 -33.73 0.31 -27.89
CA GLY A 253 -33.88 1.68 -27.39
C GLY A 253 -33.03 1.97 -26.18
N PHE A 254 -32.30 3.07 -26.21
CA PHE A 254 -31.53 3.59 -25.08
C PHE A 254 -31.72 5.11 -24.99
N GLY A 255 -31.55 5.66 -23.80
CA GLY A 255 -31.68 7.08 -23.53
C GLY A 255 -30.39 7.65 -22.96
N THR A 256 -30.01 8.85 -23.39
CA THR A 256 -28.89 9.60 -22.81
C THR A 256 -29.37 10.98 -22.42
N GLY A 257 -29.05 11.43 -21.21
CA GLY A 257 -29.50 12.73 -20.73
C GLY A 257 -29.24 12.95 -19.26
N THR A 258 -29.88 13.99 -18.73
CA THR A 258 -29.73 14.43 -17.34
C THR A 258 -31.09 14.59 -16.67
N TYR A 259 -31.10 14.51 -15.35
CA TYR A 259 -32.27 14.82 -14.55
C TYR A 259 -31.89 15.60 -13.29
N ASN A 260 -32.81 16.43 -12.80
CA ASN A 260 -32.67 17.16 -11.53
C ASN A 260 -33.97 17.07 -10.74
N LEU A 261 -33.88 16.89 -9.42
CA LEU A 261 -35.06 16.94 -8.55
C LEU A 261 -35.55 18.39 -8.47
N VAL A 262 -36.82 18.63 -8.79
CA VAL A 262 -37.47 19.94 -8.66
C VAL A 262 -38.08 20.07 -7.27
N SER A 263 -38.92 19.11 -6.89
CA SER A 263 -39.58 19.05 -5.59
C SER A 263 -40.21 17.68 -5.37
N GLY A 264 -40.17 17.13 -4.16
CA GLY A 264 -40.87 15.88 -3.82
C GLY A 264 -40.58 14.72 -4.78
N THR A 265 -41.58 14.35 -5.59
CA THR A 265 -41.53 13.30 -6.63
C THR A 265 -41.36 13.84 -8.05
N ILE A 266 -41.18 15.15 -8.22
CA ILE A 266 -41.08 15.81 -9.53
C ILE A 266 -39.61 15.97 -9.94
N TYR A 267 -39.26 15.43 -11.10
CA TYR A 267 -37.95 15.55 -11.73
C TYR A 267 -38.03 16.34 -13.02
N HIS A 268 -37.14 17.31 -13.20
CA HIS A 268 -36.90 17.89 -14.51
C HIS A 268 -35.95 16.97 -15.28
N VAL A 269 -36.40 16.44 -16.40
CA VAL A 269 -35.70 15.44 -17.22
C VAL A 269 -35.44 16.03 -18.60
N SER A 270 -34.18 15.97 -19.03
CA SER A 270 -33.75 16.30 -20.39
C SER A 270 -33.05 15.08 -20.98
N VAL A 271 -33.73 14.36 -21.87
CA VAL A 271 -33.27 13.07 -22.40
C VAL A 271 -33.46 12.99 -23.91
N THR A 272 -32.47 12.42 -24.58
CA THR A 272 -32.63 11.95 -25.96
C THR A 272 -32.90 10.46 -25.91
N ILE A 273 -34.05 10.04 -26.45
CA ILE A 273 -34.45 8.64 -26.54
C ILE A 273 -34.22 8.18 -27.98
N TYR A 274 -33.45 7.11 -28.13
CA TYR A 274 -33.27 6.40 -29.40
C TYR A 274 -34.26 5.24 -29.43
N ARG A 275 -35.04 5.16 -30.51
CA ARG A 275 -36.01 4.09 -30.75
C ARG A 275 -35.34 2.90 -31.41
N ALA A 276 -35.92 1.71 -31.23
CA ALA A 276 -35.47 0.49 -31.88
C ALA A 276 -35.48 0.55 -33.42
N ASN A 277 -36.28 1.44 -34.01
CA ASN A 277 -36.32 1.66 -35.46
C ASN A 277 -35.25 2.63 -35.98
N GLY A 278 -34.29 3.06 -35.15
CA GLY A 278 -33.19 3.96 -35.51
C GLY A 278 -33.54 5.45 -35.53
N THR A 279 -34.78 5.82 -35.22
CA THR A 279 -35.16 7.23 -35.03
C THR A 279 -34.94 7.67 -33.58
N SER A 280 -34.95 8.96 -33.30
CA SER A 280 -34.85 9.48 -31.94
C SER A 280 -35.81 10.64 -31.70
N PHE A 281 -36.05 10.96 -30.44
CA PHE A 281 -36.71 12.19 -30.03
C PHE A 281 -36.09 12.72 -28.74
N VAL A 282 -36.28 14.02 -28.50
CA VAL A 282 -35.82 14.68 -27.28
C VAL A 282 -37.03 14.98 -26.42
N PHE A 283 -36.97 14.60 -25.15
CA PHE A 283 -37.89 15.05 -24.13
C PHE A 283 -37.16 16.03 -23.20
N ASN A 284 -37.79 17.18 -22.95
CA ASN A 284 -37.33 18.14 -21.96
C ASN A 284 -38.56 18.65 -21.21
N GLY A 285 -38.69 18.26 -19.95
CA GLY A 285 -39.88 18.58 -19.16
C GLY A 285 -39.84 17.99 -17.75
N ASN A 286 -40.89 18.28 -16.99
CA ASN A 286 -41.06 17.77 -15.63
C ASN A 286 -41.86 16.46 -15.66
N LEU A 287 -41.38 15.45 -14.93
CA LEU A 287 -42.05 14.16 -14.73
C LEU A 287 -42.31 13.97 -13.24
N ASP A 288 -43.52 13.58 -12.89
CA ASP A 288 -43.89 13.20 -11.53
C ASP A 288 -43.85 11.67 -11.42
N ILE A 289 -43.21 11.16 -10.36
CA ILE A 289 -43.09 9.71 -10.09
C ILE A 289 -43.99 9.22 -8.96
N SER A 290 -44.92 10.05 -8.48
CA SER A 290 -45.90 9.70 -7.43
C SER A 290 -46.85 8.58 -7.85
#